data_AF-A0A937TIY9-F1
#
_entry.id   AF-A0A937TIY9-F1
#
_cell.length_a   1.000
_cell.length_b   1.000
_cell.length_c   1.000
_cell.angle_alpha   90.00
_cell.angle_beta   90.00
_cell.angle_gamma   90.00
#
_symmetry.space_group_name_H-M   'P 1'
#
loop_
_entity.id
_entity.type
_entity.pdbx_description
1 polymer ?
#
loop_
_entity_poly.entity_id
_entity_poly.type
_entity_poly.pdbx_seq_one_letter_code
_entity_poly.pdbx_strand_id
1 'polypeptide(L)'
;MNWKLILLIVLSVLGTNLLVHGQFSQKTGTFHLEINSSGQITRLSDTRNDTDYLASETGCLIGIKVENEVVHPVSMKANKDILEFSFANGTMVSVKATNKNQYLRFEILALNTQEEVGAILWGPIKTTISETVGEFVGVVRNKDYAIGIQALNVKTTGGELVNDEGGVFGVRGSAAVARNYGSSLQTFCIDRSKPQLIKVWNQFERAEVMASPEFNLVGSAIALFGTPAEEALELIGHIEVEEGLPHILIDGEWGKASPKAGRPYIISSFGEETVDQMLDFTESVGFYSLYHSHPFSNW
;
A
#
# COMPACT_ATOMS: atom_id res chain seq x y z
N MET A 1 -32.80 -15.49 -67.28
CA MET A 1 -33.38 -15.36 -65.93
C MET A 1 -32.85 -16.52 -65.09
N ASN A 2 -32.41 -16.23 -63.86
CA ASN A 2 -31.93 -17.15 -62.79
C ASN A 2 -30.41 -17.32 -62.60
N TRP A 3 -29.77 -16.22 -62.22
CA TRP A 3 -29.17 -15.97 -60.88
C TRP A 3 -28.99 -17.21 -59.95
N LYS A 4 -27.73 -17.48 -59.51
CA LYS A 4 -27.21 -17.66 -58.11
C LYS A 4 -25.98 -18.60 -58.13
N LEU A 5 -24.78 -18.06 -58.30
CA LEU A 5 -23.55 -18.71 -57.85
C LEU A 5 -23.26 -18.15 -56.45
N ILE A 6 -23.43 -18.98 -55.41
CA ILE A 6 -23.07 -18.61 -54.02
C ILE A 6 -21.67 -19.17 -53.78
N LEU A 7 -20.69 -18.26 -53.69
CA LEU A 7 -19.36 -18.54 -53.17
C LEU A 7 -19.47 -18.68 -51.65
N LEU A 8 -19.19 -19.87 -51.09
CA LEU A 8 -18.95 -20.05 -49.66
C LEU A 8 -17.47 -19.76 -49.37
N ILE A 9 -17.19 -18.59 -48.79
CA ILE A 9 -15.92 -18.28 -48.16
C ILE A 9 -16.00 -18.80 -46.72
N VAL A 10 -15.30 -19.88 -46.42
CA VAL A 10 -15.09 -20.35 -45.04
C VAL A 10 -14.00 -19.47 -44.42
N LEU A 11 -14.41 -18.44 -43.69
CA LEU A 11 -13.53 -17.67 -42.81
C LEU A 11 -13.22 -18.53 -41.59
N SER A 12 -12.05 -19.18 -41.57
CA SER A 12 -11.50 -19.78 -40.37
C SER A 12 -10.98 -18.65 -39.47
N VAL A 13 -11.80 -18.28 -38.48
CA VAL A 13 -11.35 -17.44 -37.36
C VAL A 13 -10.43 -18.31 -36.50
N LEU A 14 -9.14 -18.29 -36.83
CA LEU A 14 -8.08 -18.70 -35.93
C LEU A 14 -8.13 -17.76 -34.73
N GLY A 15 -8.79 -18.20 -33.67
CA GLY A 15 -8.69 -17.58 -32.36
C GLY A 15 -7.24 -17.65 -31.90
N THR A 16 -6.49 -16.59 -32.17
CA THR A 16 -5.26 -16.34 -31.44
C THR A 16 -5.67 -16.07 -30.01
N ASN A 17 -5.52 -17.07 -29.14
CA ASN A 17 -5.33 -16.83 -27.72
C ASN A 17 -4.09 -15.94 -27.63
N LEU A 18 -4.31 -14.61 -27.66
CA LEU A 18 -3.35 -13.65 -27.17
C LEU A 18 -3.22 -13.97 -25.69
N LEU A 19 -2.27 -14.86 -25.38
CA LEU A 19 -1.67 -14.92 -24.06
C LEU A 19 -1.13 -13.51 -23.84
N VAL A 20 -1.90 -12.70 -23.12
CA VAL A 20 -1.47 -11.43 -22.59
C VAL A 20 -0.35 -11.78 -21.62
N HIS A 21 0.86 -11.89 -22.13
CA HIS A 21 2.04 -12.04 -21.30
C HIS A 21 2.13 -10.76 -20.49
N GLY A 22 2.23 -10.89 -19.15
CA GLY A 22 2.52 -9.76 -18.28
C GLY A 22 3.73 -9.00 -18.85
N GLN A 23 3.57 -7.70 -19.06
CA GLN A 23 4.67 -6.85 -19.52
C GLN A 23 5.75 -6.74 -18.44
N PHE A 24 5.37 -6.95 -17.18
CA PHE A 24 6.25 -7.11 -16.04
C PHE A 24 5.88 -8.37 -15.27
N SER A 25 6.86 -9.20 -14.94
CA SER A 25 6.71 -10.45 -14.19
C SER A 25 7.89 -10.58 -13.23
N GLN A 26 7.62 -10.67 -11.93
CA GLN A 26 8.64 -10.80 -10.88
C GLN A 26 8.25 -11.87 -9.87
N LYS A 27 9.24 -12.66 -9.48
CA LYS A 27 9.10 -13.71 -8.46
C LYS A 27 10.05 -13.46 -7.29
N THR A 28 9.50 -13.46 -6.08
CA THR A 28 10.25 -13.64 -4.84
C THR A 28 10.34 -15.14 -4.52
N GLY A 29 10.87 -15.51 -3.35
CA GLY A 29 10.90 -16.91 -2.93
C GLY A 29 9.52 -17.57 -2.79
N THR A 30 8.48 -16.78 -2.50
CA THR A 30 7.11 -17.27 -2.22
C THR A 30 6.04 -16.59 -3.04
N PHE A 31 6.29 -15.43 -3.65
CA PHE A 31 5.29 -14.60 -4.31
C PHE A 31 5.62 -14.34 -5.78
N HIS A 32 4.60 -14.36 -6.63
CA HIS A 32 4.71 -14.01 -8.04
C HIS A 32 3.66 -12.96 -8.42
N LEU A 33 4.14 -11.83 -8.91
CA LEU A 33 3.36 -10.71 -9.41
C LEU A 33 3.52 -10.59 -10.94
N GLU A 34 2.41 -10.40 -11.63
CA GLU A 34 2.41 -10.00 -13.05
C GLU A 34 1.54 -8.77 -13.28
N ILE A 35 2.01 -7.89 -14.18
CA ILE A 35 1.34 -6.65 -14.57
C ILE A 35 1.34 -6.57 -16.09
N ASN A 36 0.18 -6.31 -16.69
CA ASN A 36 0.03 -6.20 -18.15
C ASN A 36 0.45 -4.81 -18.67
N SER A 37 0.34 -4.63 -19.99
CA SER A 37 0.72 -3.39 -20.67
C SER A 37 -0.20 -2.19 -20.41
N SER A 38 -1.31 -2.33 -19.67
CA SER A 38 -2.13 -1.21 -19.19
C SER A 38 -1.85 -0.87 -17.72
N GLY A 39 -0.96 -1.59 -17.05
CA GLY A 39 -0.66 -1.39 -15.63
C GLY A 39 -1.60 -2.15 -14.68
N GLN A 40 -2.47 -3.01 -15.22
CA GLN A 40 -3.33 -3.88 -14.42
C GLN A 40 -2.57 -5.09 -13.91
N ILE A 41 -2.80 -5.46 -12.66
CA ILE A 41 -2.27 -6.67 -12.07
C ILE A 41 -3.02 -7.87 -12.66
N THR A 42 -2.29 -8.83 -13.20
CA THR A 42 -2.82 -10.04 -13.85
C THR A 42 -2.43 -11.33 -13.16
N ARG A 43 -1.63 -11.27 -12.09
CA ARG A 43 -1.32 -12.43 -11.24
C ARG A 43 -0.90 -12.00 -9.84
N LEU A 44 -1.39 -12.72 -8.82
CA LEU A 44 -1.00 -12.59 -7.42
C LEU A 44 -0.91 -13.99 -6.81
N SER A 45 0.14 -14.76 -7.14
CA SER A 45 0.18 -16.19 -6.82
C SER A 45 1.24 -16.59 -5.81
N ASP A 46 0.93 -17.65 -5.04
CA ASP A 46 1.90 -18.41 -4.24
C ASP A 46 2.73 -19.32 -5.16
N THR A 47 4.04 -19.11 -5.17
CA THR A 47 4.97 -19.88 -6.03
C THR A 47 5.18 -21.32 -5.57
N ARG A 48 4.82 -21.66 -4.32
CA ARG A 48 5.04 -22.99 -3.74
C ARG A 48 4.03 -24.02 -4.23
N ASN A 49 2.80 -23.59 -4.50
CA ASN A 49 1.69 -24.46 -4.89
C ASN A 49 0.97 -23.98 -6.17
N ASP A 50 1.44 -22.90 -6.80
CA ASP A 50 0.89 -22.28 -8.01
C ASP A 50 -0.56 -21.79 -7.86
N THR A 51 -0.99 -21.47 -6.64
CA THR A 51 -2.32 -20.90 -6.38
C THR A 51 -2.33 -19.41 -6.65
N ASP A 52 -3.16 -18.97 -7.60
CA ASP A 52 -3.39 -17.54 -7.87
C ASP A 52 -4.53 -16.99 -7.00
N TYR A 53 -4.25 -15.90 -6.30
CA TYR A 53 -5.19 -15.22 -5.42
C TYR A 53 -5.74 -13.93 -6.03
N LEU A 54 -5.48 -13.64 -7.32
CA LEU A 54 -6.06 -12.49 -7.99
C LEU A 54 -7.60 -12.57 -8.07
N ALA A 55 -8.28 -11.49 -7.69
CA ALA A 55 -9.73 -11.38 -7.85
C ALA A 55 -10.15 -11.30 -9.34
N SER A 56 -11.40 -11.68 -9.65
CA SER A 56 -11.94 -11.62 -11.01
C SER A 56 -11.99 -10.19 -11.58
N GLU A 57 -12.33 -9.22 -10.75
CA GLU A 57 -12.14 -7.80 -11.06
C GLU A 57 -10.72 -7.41 -10.69
N THR A 58 -9.92 -7.01 -11.68
CA THR A 58 -8.53 -6.62 -11.45
C THR A 58 -8.41 -5.14 -11.07
N GLY A 59 -7.30 -4.80 -10.43
CA GLY A 59 -6.89 -3.43 -10.10
C GLY A 59 -5.57 -3.08 -10.80
N CYS A 60 -5.21 -1.81 -10.77
CA CYS A 60 -3.90 -1.34 -11.23
C CYS A 60 -2.92 -1.27 -10.06
N LEU A 61 -1.62 -1.41 -10.34
CA LEU A 61 -0.59 -1.20 -9.30
C LEU A 61 -0.63 0.24 -8.79
N ILE A 62 -0.84 1.21 -9.69
CA ILE A 62 -0.96 2.63 -9.36
C ILE A 62 -2.19 3.27 -9.99
N GLY A 63 -2.68 4.32 -9.33
CA GLY A 63 -3.59 5.32 -9.87
C GLY A 63 -3.15 6.73 -9.43
N ILE A 64 -3.72 7.75 -10.06
CA ILE A 64 -3.51 9.15 -9.67
C ILE A 64 -4.84 9.79 -9.29
N LYS A 65 -4.83 10.70 -8.31
CA LYS A 65 -5.96 11.58 -8.03
C LYS A 65 -5.71 12.92 -8.71
N VAL A 66 -6.59 13.27 -9.65
CA VAL A 66 -6.61 14.58 -10.31
C VAL A 66 -7.94 15.21 -9.98
N GLU A 67 -7.90 16.41 -9.37
CA GLU A 67 -9.07 17.01 -8.74
C GLU A 67 -9.74 16.03 -7.75
N ASN A 68 -10.98 15.59 -8.03
CA ASN A 68 -11.73 14.65 -7.21
C ASN A 68 -11.85 13.24 -7.83
N GLU A 69 -11.22 13.01 -8.98
CA GLU A 69 -11.36 11.77 -9.74
C GLU A 69 -10.10 10.92 -9.64
N VAL A 70 -10.31 9.60 -9.57
CA VAL A 70 -9.22 8.62 -9.67
C VAL A 70 -9.06 8.22 -11.12
N VAL A 71 -7.85 8.46 -11.65
CA VAL A 71 -7.49 8.09 -13.02
C VAL A 71 -6.51 6.92 -12.98
N HIS A 72 -6.76 5.94 -13.83
CA HIS A 72 -5.92 4.75 -13.99
C HIS A 72 -5.00 4.87 -15.22
N PRO A 73 -3.84 4.20 -15.21
CA PRO A 73 -2.96 4.19 -16.36
C PRO A 73 -3.65 3.56 -17.58
N VAL A 74 -3.36 4.11 -18.76
CA VAL A 74 -3.82 3.56 -20.05
C VAL A 74 -2.74 2.68 -20.68
N SER A 75 -1.48 2.89 -20.31
CA SER A 75 -0.36 2.06 -20.74
C SER A 75 0.75 2.01 -19.69
N MET A 76 1.47 0.91 -19.67
CA MET A 76 2.72 0.72 -18.97
C MET A 76 3.81 0.33 -19.98
N LYS A 77 5.07 0.65 -19.66
CA LYS A 77 6.26 0.07 -20.29
C LYS A 77 7.26 -0.31 -19.22
N ALA A 78 7.73 -1.57 -19.25
CA ALA A 78 8.78 -2.03 -18.37
C ALA A 78 10.14 -1.93 -19.08
N ASN A 79 11.11 -1.28 -18.44
CA ASN A 79 12.52 -1.30 -18.83
C ASN A 79 13.36 -1.77 -17.65
N LYS A 80 13.72 -3.06 -17.66
CA LYS A 80 14.36 -3.75 -16.53
C LYS A 80 13.53 -3.63 -15.26
N ASP A 81 13.95 -2.74 -14.36
CA ASP A 81 13.40 -2.51 -13.03
C ASP A 81 12.71 -1.15 -12.91
N ILE A 82 12.47 -0.46 -14.03
CA ILE A 82 11.69 0.78 -14.10
C ILE A 82 10.40 0.51 -14.89
N LEU A 83 9.28 0.87 -14.29
CA LEU A 83 7.94 0.82 -14.87
C LEU A 83 7.47 2.25 -15.18
N GLU A 84 7.27 2.54 -16.45
CA GLU A 84 6.77 3.82 -16.93
C GLU A 84 5.26 3.71 -17.18
N PHE A 85 4.46 4.37 -16.36
CA PHE A 85 3.01 4.42 -16.50
C PHE A 85 2.59 5.71 -17.20
N SER A 86 1.69 5.62 -18.17
CA SER A 86 1.12 6.77 -18.87
C SER A 86 -0.39 6.84 -18.65
N PHE A 87 -0.90 8.04 -18.43
CA PHE A 87 -2.30 8.34 -18.16
C PHE A 87 -2.91 9.14 -19.31
N ALA A 88 -4.24 9.05 -19.46
CA ALA A 88 -4.96 9.70 -20.56
C ALA A 88 -4.81 11.24 -20.59
N ASN A 89 -4.63 11.86 -19.42
CA ASN A 89 -4.39 13.30 -19.28
C ASN A 89 -2.94 13.73 -19.59
N GLY A 90 -2.10 12.83 -20.10
CA GLY A 90 -0.70 13.11 -20.44
C GLY A 90 0.27 12.99 -19.27
N THR A 91 -0.20 12.67 -18.05
CA THR A 91 0.69 12.37 -16.91
C THR A 91 1.50 11.12 -17.19
N MET A 92 2.79 11.15 -16.85
CA MET A 92 3.68 10.00 -16.82
C MET A 92 4.27 9.82 -15.42
N VAL A 93 4.29 8.58 -14.93
CA VAL A 93 4.84 8.22 -13.61
C VAL A 93 5.86 7.11 -13.78
N SER A 94 7.09 7.36 -13.33
CA SER A 94 8.18 6.40 -13.34
C SER A 94 8.29 5.72 -11.98
N VAL A 95 8.19 4.39 -11.95
CA VAL A 95 8.21 3.59 -10.72
C VAL A 95 9.38 2.62 -10.75
N LYS A 96 10.24 2.64 -9.72
CA LYS A 96 11.26 1.62 -9.52
C LYS A 96 10.62 0.38 -8.90
N ALA A 97 10.86 -0.79 -9.48
CA ALA A 97 10.49 -2.08 -8.91
C ALA A 97 11.75 -2.87 -8.54
N THR A 98 11.98 -3.13 -7.26
CA THR A 98 13.17 -3.83 -6.75
C THR A 98 12.75 -5.14 -6.09
N ASN A 99 13.37 -6.24 -6.49
CA ASN A 99 13.17 -7.54 -5.86
C ASN A 99 14.09 -7.69 -4.64
N LYS A 100 13.51 -7.77 -3.45
CA LYS A 100 14.21 -7.89 -2.17
C LYS A 100 14.18 -9.33 -1.63
N ASN A 101 14.11 -10.32 -2.54
CA ASN A 101 14.06 -11.76 -2.27
C ASN A 101 12.79 -12.27 -1.56
N GLN A 102 12.31 -11.61 -0.51
CA GLN A 102 11.07 -11.97 0.20
C GLN A 102 9.88 -11.06 -0.15
N TYR A 103 10.15 -9.82 -0.58
CA TYR A 103 9.13 -8.85 -1.01
C TYR A 103 9.56 -8.09 -2.26
N LEU A 104 8.60 -7.45 -2.93
CA LEU A 104 8.84 -6.52 -4.01
C LEU A 104 8.67 -5.10 -3.48
N ARG A 105 9.69 -4.26 -3.66
CA ARG A 105 9.67 -2.85 -3.31
C ARG A 105 9.31 -2.02 -4.53
N PHE A 106 8.31 -1.15 -4.41
CA PHE A 106 7.96 -0.16 -5.43
C PHE A 106 8.17 1.25 -4.91
N GLU A 107 8.77 2.13 -5.70
CA GLU A 107 9.02 3.52 -5.34
C GLU A 107 8.78 4.46 -6.53
N ILE A 108 8.11 5.58 -6.29
CA ILE A 108 7.95 6.64 -7.29
C ILE A 108 9.28 7.37 -7.49
N LEU A 109 9.87 7.29 -8.68
CA LEU A 109 11.11 7.98 -9.03
C LEU A 109 10.86 9.38 -9.59
N ALA A 110 9.83 9.53 -10.41
CA ALA A 110 9.54 10.77 -11.10
C ALA A 110 8.08 10.83 -11.54
N LEU A 111 7.58 12.06 -11.67
CA LEU A 111 6.32 12.36 -12.34
C LEU A 111 6.57 13.47 -13.36
N ASN A 112 6.00 13.32 -14.55
CA ASN A 112 5.95 14.37 -15.56
C ASN A 112 4.47 14.63 -15.89
N THR A 113 4.00 15.82 -15.55
CA THR A 113 2.59 16.20 -15.69
C THR A 113 2.46 17.67 -16.04
N GLN A 114 1.42 18.01 -16.80
CA GLN A 114 0.98 19.40 -17.03
C GLN A 114 -0.21 19.78 -16.14
N GLU A 115 -0.85 18.78 -15.51
CA GLU A 115 -1.97 18.94 -14.58
C GLU A 115 -1.53 18.70 -13.14
N GLU A 116 -2.26 19.26 -12.19
CA GLU A 116 -2.01 19.04 -10.77
C GLU A 116 -2.47 17.64 -10.34
N VAL A 117 -1.52 16.81 -9.93
CA VAL A 117 -1.78 15.49 -9.34
C VAL A 117 -1.79 15.63 -7.83
N GLY A 118 -2.96 15.47 -7.20
CA GLY A 118 -3.12 15.63 -5.76
C GLY A 118 -2.64 14.42 -4.96
N ALA A 119 -2.64 13.21 -5.55
CA ALA A 119 -2.18 12.01 -4.88
C ALA A 119 -1.74 10.89 -5.85
N ILE A 120 -0.84 10.03 -5.37
CA ILE A 120 -0.61 8.68 -5.88
C ILE A 120 -1.41 7.69 -5.04
N LEU A 121 -2.12 6.78 -5.70
CA LEU A 121 -2.77 5.63 -5.06
C LEU A 121 -2.01 4.37 -5.45
N TRP A 122 -1.62 3.56 -4.46
CA TRP A 122 -1.08 2.22 -4.67
C TRP A 122 -2.20 1.20 -4.50
N GLY A 123 -2.58 0.55 -5.59
CA GLY A 123 -3.75 -0.33 -5.63
C GLY A 123 -5.06 0.39 -5.98
N PRO A 124 -6.22 -0.22 -5.67
CA PRO A 124 -6.36 -1.42 -4.84
C PRO A 124 -5.82 -2.68 -5.49
N ILE A 125 -5.01 -3.43 -4.74
CA ILE A 125 -4.57 -4.77 -5.08
C ILE A 125 -5.64 -5.73 -4.60
N LYS A 126 -6.38 -6.31 -5.55
CA LYS A 126 -7.59 -7.09 -5.27
C LYS A 126 -7.26 -8.58 -5.20
N THR A 127 -7.61 -9.21 -4.09
CA THR A 127 -7.34 -10.63 -3.80
C THR A 127 -8.63 -11.39 -3.52
N THR A 128 -8.61 -12.71 -3.70
CA THR A 128 -9.71 -13.62 -3.34
C THR A 128 -9.73 -14.01 -1.86
N ILE A 129 -8.69 -13.69 -1.10
CA ILE A 129 -8.57 -14.01 0.33
C ILE A 129 -9.58 -13.18 1.13
N SER A 130 -10.33 -13.83 2.03
CA SER A 130 -11.42 -13.18 2.79
C SER A 130 -11.48 -13.55 4.27
N GLU A 131 -10.68 -14.51 4.72
CA GLU A 131 -10.82 -15.15 6.03
C GLU A 131 -10.33 -14.26 7.17
N THR A 132 -9.12 -13.71 7.05
CA THR A 132 -8.57 -12.76 8.02
C THR A 132 -8.09 -11.52 7.29
N VAL A 133 -8.64 -10.36 7.67
CA VAL A 133 -8.28 -9.05 7.13
C VAL A 133 -7.70 -8.22 8.26
N GLY A 134 -6.41 -7.92 8.19
CA GLY A 134 -5.71 -7.05 9.12
C GLY A 134 -5.73 -5.61 8.60
N GLU A 135 -6.79 -4.86 8.92
CA GLU A 135 -7.08 -3.59 8.24
C GLU A 135 -6.02 -2.50 8.47
N PHE A 136 -5.35 -2.52 9.62
CA PHE A 136 -4.24 -1.60 9.93
C PHE A 136 -2.90 -2.11 9.42
N VAL A 137 -2.66 -3.41 9.52
CA VAL A 137 -1.37 -4.03 9.18
C VAL A 137 -1.20 -4.13 7.66
N GLY A 138 -2.30 -4.09 6.91
CA GLY A 138 -2.27 -4.21 5.45
C GLY A 138 -2.00 -5.63 5.00
N VAL A 139 -2.53 -6.63 5.72
CA VAL A 139 -2.35 -8.06 5.40
C VAL A 139 -3.69 -8.77 5.34
N VAL A 140 -3.87 -9.61 4.34
CA VAL A 140 -4.99 -10.55 4.22
C VAL A 140 -4.44 -11.96 4.21
N ARG A 141 -5.06 -12.88 4.95
CA ARG A 141 -4.61 -14.28 4.99
C ARG A 141 -5.75 -15.27 5.11
N ASN A 142 -5.54 -16.42 4.47
CA ASN A 142 -6.28 -17.65 4.74
C ASN A 142 -5.43 -18.55 5.66
N LYS A 143 -5.76 -19.84 5.74
CA LYS A 143 -5.02 -20.79 6.58
C LYS A 143 -3.59 -21.09 6.08
N ASP A 144 -3.33 -20.96 4.78
CA ASP A 144 -2.08 -21.42 4.13
C ASP A 144 -1.19 -20.26 3.67
N TYR A 145 -1.79 -19.13 3.29
CA TYR A 145 -1.11 -18.03 2.62
C TYR A 145 -1.61 -16.65 3.07
N ALA A 146 -0.70 -15.68 3.04
CA ALA A 146 -0.94 -14.28 3.31
C ALA A 146 -0.40 -13.42 2.17
N ILE A 147 -1.11 -12.33 1.86
CA ILE A 147 -0.66 -11.26 0.96
C ILE A 147 -0.69 -9.95 1.74
N GLY A 148 0.35 -9.14 1.60
CA GLY A 148 0.47 -7.90 2.34
C GLY A 148 1.02 -6.73 1.53
N ILE A 149 0.58 -5.53 1.90
CA ILE A 149 1.11 -4.25 1.46
C ILE A 149 1.56 -3.45 2.69
N GLN A 150 2.77 -2.90 2.63
CA GLN A 150 3.33 -2.10 3.73
C GLN A 150 3.90 -0.80 3.19
N ALA A 151 3.52 0.32 3.78
CA ALA A 151 4.13 1.62 3.50
C ALA A 151 5.57 1.64 4.00
N LEU A 152 6.49 2.19 3.20
CA LEU A 152 7.92 2.17 3.49
C LEU A 152 8.51 3.52 3.89
N ASN A 153 7.68 4.55 4.05
CA ASN A 153 8.11 5.85 4.56
C ASN A 153 6.93 6.71 4.98
N VAL A 154 7.24 7.87 5.57
CA VAL A 154 6.28 8.84 6.09
C VAL A 154 5.43 9.54 5.01
N LYS A 155 5.77 9.42 3.72
CA LYS A 155 4.97 9.98 2.62
C LYS A 155 3.80 9.06 2.24
N THR A 156 3.93 7.77 2.53
CA THR A 156 2.97 6.74 2.12
C THR A 156 2.13 6.32 3.31
N THR A 157 0.82 6.47 3.19
CA THR A 157 -0.16 6.14 4.25
C THR A 157 -0.93 4.89 3.85
N GLY A 158 -1.01 3.90 4.74
CA GLY A 158 -1.86 2.73 4.56
C GLY A 158 -3.34 3.12 4.63
N GLY A 159 -4.12 2.77 3.61
CA GLY A 159 -5.53 3.16 3.57
C GLY A 159 -6.10 3.45 2.20
N GLU A 160 -7.41 3.71 2.18
CA GLU A 160 -8.08 4.40 1.09
C GLU A 160 -8.05 5.92 1.33
N LEU A 161 -7.79 6.69 0.28
CA LEU A 161 -7.88 8.13 0.32
C LEU A 161 -9.34 8.58 0.18
N VAL A 162 -10.02 8.80 1.30
CA VAL A 162 -11.47 9.14 1.33
C VAL A 162 -11.76 10.62 1.57
N ASN A 163 -10.73 11.42 1.88
CA ASN A 163 -10.81 12.87 2.11
C ASN A 163 -9.46 13.52 1.78
N ASP A 164 -9.43 14.85 1.71
CA ASP A 164 -8.23 15.60 1.30
C ASP A 164 -7.19 15.74 2.42
N GLU A 165 -7.57 15.48 3.67
CA GLU A 165 -6.64 15.43 4.80
C GLU A 165 -5.86 14.11 4.88
N GLY A 166 -6.31 13.06 4.18
CA GLY A 166 -5.73 11.71 4.30
C GLY A 166 -6.05 11.04 5.62
N GLY A 167 -7.04 11.54 6.35
CA GLY A 167 -7.44 11.03 7.65
C GLY A 167 -8.25 9.75 7.53
N VAL A 168 -7.81 8.69 8.20
CA VAL A 168 -8.54 7.44 8.35
C VAL A 168 -9.23 7.44 9.72
N PHE A 169 -10.46 7.95 9.76
CA PHE A 169 -11.21 8.19 11.01
C PHE A 169 -12.05 7.01 11.49
N GLY A 170 -12.01 5.88 10.79
CA GLY A 170 -12.66 4.65 11.23
C GLY A 170 -11.96 4.05 12.45
N VAL A 171 -12.72 3.33 13.28
CA VAL A 171 -12.16 2.54 14.40
C VAL A 171 -11.21 1.43 13.90
N ARG A 172 -11.29 1.13 12.60
CA ARG A 172 -10.44 0.19 11.89
C ARG A 172 -9.73 0.94 10.76
N GLY A 173 -8.48 0.56 10.49
CA GLY A 173 -7.73 1.05 9.35
C GLY A 173 -8.38 0.65 8.02
N SER A 174 -7.77 1.05 6.90
CA SER A 174 -8.26 0.68 5.57
C SER A 174 -7.14 0.26 4.62
N ALA A 175 -5.97 -0.10 5.16
CA ALA A 175 -4.86 -0.63 4.37
C ALA A 175 -5.20 -2.00 3.78
N ALA A 176 -6.02 -2.77 4.49
CA ALA A 176 -6.73 -3.94 3.98
C ALA A 176 -8.23 -3.79 4.24
N VAL A 177 -9.09 -4.10 3.26
CA VAL A 177 -10.55 -3.99 3.40
C VAL A 177 -11.23 -5.22 2.81
N ALA A 178 -12.16 -5.82 3.55
CA ALA A 178 -12.99 -6.91 3.06
C ALA A 178 -13.92 -6.43 1.92
N ARG A 179 -14.05 -7.23 0.87
CA ARG A 179 -14.86 -6.94 -0.32
C ARG A 179 -15.64 -8.19 -0.74
N ASN A 180 -16.65 -8.02 -1.61
CA ASN A 180 -17.45 -9.16 -2.10
C ASN A 180 -16.64 -10.19 -2.91
N TYR A 181 -15.51 -9.77 -3.48
CA TYR A 181 -14.59 -10.62 -4.23
C TYR A 181 -13.44 -11.18 -3.40
N GLY A 182 -13.40 -10.91 -2.09
CA GLY A 182 -12.29 -11.27 -1.21
C GLY A 182 -11.87 -10.07 -0.38
N SER A 183 -10.73 -9.47 -0.71
CA SER A 183 -10.22 -8.28 -0.02
C SER A 183 -9.40 -7.38 -0.94
N SER A 184 -9.29 -6.10 -0.58
CA SER A 184 -8.39 -5.14 -1.22
C SER A 184 -7.28 -4.71 -0.29
N LEU A 185 -6.08 -4.53 -0.84
CA LEU A 185 -4.91 -3.97 -0.19
C LEU A 185 -4.51 -2.66 -0.86
N GLN A 186 -4.25 -1.60 -0.09
CA GLN A 186 -4.00 -0.27 -0.66
C GLN A 186 -3.28 0.70 0.28
N THR A 187 -2.56 1.64 -0.34
CA THR A 187 -1.96 2.79 0.32
C THR A 187 -2.07 4.02 -0.58
N PHE A 188 -1.77 5.20 -0.07
CA PHE A 188 -1.74 6.43 -0.86
C PHE A 188 -0.63 7.38 -0.42
N CYS A 189 -0.31 8.36 -1.24
CA CYS A 189 0.57 9.47 -0.93
C CYS A 189 -0.07 10.75 -1.46
N ILE A 190 -0.28 11.73 -0.58
CA ILE A 190 -0.86 13.04 -0.94
C ILE A 190 0.28 14.01 -1.23
N ASP A 191 0.16 14.80 -2.28
CA ASP A 191 1.09 15.90 -2.53
C ASP A 191 0.82 17.04 -1.54
N ARG A 192 1.76 17.29 -0.64
CA ARG A 192 1.76 18.41 0.31
C ARG A 192 2.81 19.47 -0.06
N SER A 193 3.41 19.39 -1.24
CA SER A 193 4.49 20.30 -1.65
C SER A 193 4.06 21.73 -1.91
N LYS A 194 2.76 21.97 -2.05
CA LYS A 194 2.16 23.28 -2.28
C LYS A 194 1.13 23.60 -1.19
N PRO A 195 0.89 24.90 -0.91
CA PRO A 195 -0.18 25.30 0.00
C PRO A 195 -1.54 24.86 -0.54
N GLN A 196 -2.40 24.36 0.34
CA GLN A 196 -3.72 23.86 -0.03
C GLN A 196 -4.78 24.39 0.93
N LEU A 197 -5.99 24.55 0.39
CA LEU A 197 -7.20 24.74 1.19
C LEU A 197 -8.00 23.46 1.12
N ILE A 198 -8.09 22.76 2.24
CA ILE A 198 -8.76 21.46 2.31
C ILE A 198 -9.88 21.47 3.34
N LYS A 199 -10.84 20.57 3.16
CA LYS A 199 -11.83 20.26 4.17
C LYS A 199 -11.21 19.37 5.26
N VAL A 200 -11.32 19.78 6.52
CA VAL A 200 -10.78 19.06 7.69
C VAL A 200 -11.90 18.73 8.69
N TRP A 201 -11.88 17.52 9.22
CA TRP A 201 -12.81 17.00 10.24
C TRP A 201 -14.29 17.13 9.88
N ASN A 202 -14.60 17.19 8.58
CA ASN A 202 -15.94 17.47 8.05
C ASN A 202 -16.60 18.77 8.58
N GLN A 203 -15.82 19.68 9.16
CA GLN A 203 -16.32 20.91 9.80
C GLN A 203 -15.66 22.16 9.23
N PHE A 204 -14.37 22.09 8.90
CA PHE A 204 -13.60 23.24 8.41
C PHE A 204 -13.44 23.14 6.91
N GLU A 205 -14.28 23.83 6.15
CA GLU A 205 -14.34 23.71 4.66
C GLU A 205 -13.10 24.22 3.93
N ARG A 206 -12.32 25.10 4.57
CA ARG A 206 -11.18 25.80 3.95
C ARG A 206 -10.04 25.96 4.96
N ALA A 207 -9.61 24.86 5.56
CA ALA A 207 -8.45 24.87 6.42
C ALA A 207 -7.16 25.07 5.58
N GLU A 208 -6.33 26.02 5.99
CA GLU A 208 -5.02 26.24 5.37
C GLU A 208 -4.04 25.16 5.82
N VAL A 209 -3.52 24.42 4.85
CA VAL A 209 -2.39 23.50 5.04
C VAL A 209 -1.17 24.13 4.39
N MET A 210 -0.15 24.38 5.21
CA MET A 210 1.13 24.93 4.75
C MET A 210 1.84 23.92 3.85
N ALA A 211 2.61 24.45 2.89
CA ALA A 211 3.44 23.62 2.03
C ALA A 211 4.57 22.96 2.84
N SER A 212 4.81 21.69 2.53
CA SER A 212 5.95 20.90 2.99
C SER A 212 6.63 20.35 1.74
N PRO A 213 7.59 21.07 1.13
CA PRO A 213 8.20 20.70 -0.16
C PRO A 213 8.74 19.26 -0.22
N GLU A 214 9.20 18.76 0.92
CA GLU A 214 9.68 17.39 1.10
C GLU A 214 8.58 16.33 1.06
N PHE A 215 7.32 16.68 1.29
CA PHE A 215 6.15 15.78 1.19
C PHE A 215 5.45 15.87 -0.17
N ASN A 216 6.25 15.91 -1.25
CA ASN A 216 5.78 15.63 -2.61
C ASN A 216 5.57 14.12 -2.86
N LEU A 217 5.09 13.78 -4.06
CA LEU A 217 4.79 12.40 -4.48
C LEU A 217 6.02 11.52 -4.78
N VAL A 218 7.17 12.12 -5.09
CA VAL A 218 8.41 11.39 -5.38
C VAL A 218 8.97 10.80 -4.09
N GLY A 219 9.43 9.56 -4.17
CA GLY A 219 9.90 8.76 -3.03
C GLY A 219 8.79 8.05 -2.26
N SER A 220 7.51 8.24 -2.60
CA SER A 220 6.43 7.37 -2.09
C SER A 220 6.75 5.91 -2.42
N ALA A 221 6.68 5.01 -1.43
CA ALA A 221 7.13 3.65 -1.59
C ALA A 221 6.34 2.62 -0.77
N ILE A 222 6.20 1.42 -1.34
CA ILE A 222 5.53 0.26 -0.72
C ILE A 222 6.38 -1.00 -0.83
N ALA A 223 6.22 -1.91 0.12
CA ALA A 223 6.54 -3.32 -0.03
C ALA A 223 5.24 -4.08 -0.34
N LEU A 224 5.29 -4.94 -1.34
CA LEU A 224 4.23 -5.89 -1.68
C LEU A 224 4.81 -7.29 -1.57
N PHE A 225 4.14 -8.17 -0.84
CA PHE A 225 4.62 -9.52 -0.59
C PHE A 225 3.49 -10.54 -0.54
N GLY A 226 3.87 -11.80 -0.69
CA GLY A 226 3.05 -12.95 -0.38
C GLY A 226 3.91 -14.02 0.28
N THR A 227 3.38 -14.65 1.32
CA THR A 227 4.15 -15.57 2.19
C THR A 227 3.22 -16.60 2.84
N PRO A 228 3.71 -17.79 3.23
CA PRO A 228 3.01 -18.65 4.18
C PRO A 228 2.34 -17.88 5.31
N ALA A 229 1.09 -18.24 5.62
CA ALA A 229 0.26 -17.47 6.56
C ALA A 229 0.88 -17.33 7.97
N GLU A 230 1.70 -18.29 8.39
CA GLU A 230 2.40 -18.29 9.68
C GLU A 230 3.65 -17.39 9.71
N GLU A 231 4.28 -17.14 8.56
CA GLU A 231 5.49 -16.31 8.43
C GLU A 231 5.17 -14.82 8.23
N ALA A 232 3.89 -14.45 8.09
CA ALA A 232 3.48 -13.08 7.77
C ALA A 232 3.96 -12.05 8.80
N LEU A 233 3.86 -12.37 10.09
CA LEU A 233 4.28 -11.46 11.16
C LEU A 233 5.80 -11.26 11.15
N GLU A 234 6.56 -12.35 10.99
CA GLU A 234 8.03 -12.30 10.90
C GLU A 234 8.50 -11.46 9.70
N LEU A 235 7.88 -11.66 8.53
CA LEU A 235 8.23 -10.91 7.32
C LEU A 235 7.97 -9.40 7.46
N ILE A 236 6.90 -8.99 8.14
CA ILE A 236 6.65 -7.57 8.45
C ILE A 236 7.81 -7.00 9.26
N GLY A 237 8.24 -7.71 10.31
CA GLY A 237 9.37 -7.30 11.15
C GLY A 237 10.68 -7.21 10.35
N HIS A 238 10.92 -8.16 9.44
CA HIS A 238 12.08 -8.13 8.55
C HIS A 238 12.05 -6.92 7.60
N ILE A 239 10.90 -6.62 6.99
CA ILE A 239 10.72 -5.43 6.14
C ILE A 239 11.00 -4.15 6.94
N GLU A 240 10.53 -4.07 8.19
CA GLU A 240 10.80 -2.91 9.04
C GLU A 240 12.29 -2.66 9.24
N VAL A 241 13.06 -3.72 9.54
CA VAL A 241 14.51 -3.58 9.74
C VAL A 241 15.23 -3.23 8.44
N GLU A 242 14.94 -3.94 7.35
CA GLU A 242 15.62 -3.76 6.06
C GLU A 242 15.35 -2.40 5.40
N GLU A 243 14.15 -1.85 5.58
CA GLU A 243 13.75 -0.56 5.01
C GLU A 243 13.91 0.60 6.01
N GLY A 244 14.44 0.35 7.21
CA GLY A 244 14.71 1.37 8.23
C GLY A 244 13.45 1.98 8.84
N LEU A 245 12.35 1.22 8.92
CA LEU A 245 11.10 1.63 9.55
C LEU A 245 11.19 1.50 11.08
N PRO A 246 10.27 2.14 11.83
CA PRO A 246 10.19 1.95 13.27
C PRO A 246 10.04 0.48 13.65
N HIS A 247 11.01 -0.05 14.40
CA HIS A 247 11.06 -1.44 14.86
C HIS A 247 11.31 -1.48 16.37
N ILE A 248 10.27 -1.20 17.15
CA ILE A 248 10.36 -1.03 18.60
C ILE A 248 10.59 -2.39 19.27
N LEU A 249 11.64 -2.47 20.10
CA LEU A 249 11.94 -3.66 20.90
C LEU A 249 11.48 -3.47 22.36
N ILE A 250 10.92 -4.53 22.93
CA ILE A 250 10.58 -4.70 24.33
C ILE A 250 11.55 -5.76 24.87
N ASP A 251 12.52 -5.32 25.68
CA ASP A 251 13.57 -6.18 26.26
C ASP A 251 14.31 -7.05 25.23
N GLY A 252 14.59 -6.47 24.06
CA GLY A 252 15.29 -7.14 22.96
C GLY A 252 14.40 -7.95 22.01
N GLU A 253 13.11 -8.11 22.31
CA GLU A 253 12.13 -8.76 21.44
C GLU A 253 11.28 -7.72 20.72
N TRP A 254 10.96 -7.93 19.45
CA TRP A 254 10.10 -7.01 18.72
C TRP A 254 8.73 -6.88 19.40
N GLY A 255 8.28 -5.64 19.60
CA GLY A 255 7.08 -5.34 20.39
C GLY A 255 5.80 -5.99 19.87
N LYS A 256 5.72 -6.32 18.57
CA LYS A 256 4.55 -7.03 17.99
C LYS A 256 4.59 -8.55 18.19
N ALA A 257 5.74 -9.10 18.57
CA ALA A 257 5.93 -10.52 18.86
C ALA A 257 6.18 -10.81 20.35
N SER A 258 6.53 -9.79 21.15
CA SER A 258 6.86 -9.95 22.56
C SER A 258 5.64 -10.41 23.37
N PRO A 259 5.77 -11.39 24.30
CA PRO A 259 4.71 -11.77 25.23
C PRO A 259 4.42 -10.66 26.26
N LYS A 260 5.25 -9.62 26.29
CA LYS A 260 5.07 -8.41 27.12
C LYS A 260 4.25 -7.33 26.40
N ALA A 261 3.90 -7.55 25.12
CA ALA A 261 2.98 -6.69 24.40
C ALA A 261 1.63 -6.61 25.13
N GLY A 262 1.02 -5.42 25.15
CA GLY A 262 -0.26 -5.19 25.83
C GLY A 262 -0.17 -5.05 27.35
N ARG A 263 1.04 -5.00 27.93
CA ARG A 263 1.20 -4.60 29.34
C ARG A 263 0.62 -3.20 29.57
N PRO A 264 0.02 -2.93 30.74
CA PRO A 264 -0.47 -1.61 31.07
C PRO A 264 0.65 -0.56 31.05
N TYR A 265 0.24 0.68 30.81
CA TYR A 265 1.09 1.85 30.85
C TYR A 265 0.44 2.92 31.74
N ILE A 266 1.25 3.83 32.27
CA ILE A 266 0.78 4.97 33.06
C ILE A 266 0.62 6.17 32.13
N ILE A 267 -0.54 6.82 32.16
CA ILE A 267 -0.74 8.16 31.61
C ILE A 267 -0.67 9.13 32.77
N SER A 268 0.31 10.03 32.77
CA SER A 268 0.42 11.07 33.80
C SER A 268 1.17 12.29 33.29
N SER A 269 0.86 13.45 33.88
CA SER A 269 1.72 14.62 33.76
C SER A 269 3.01 14.39 34.56
N PHE A 270 4.15 14.73 33.98
CA PHE A 270 5.45 14.78 34.65
C PHE A 270 6.30 15.86 33.98
N GLY A 271 7.30 16.38 34.69
CA GLY A 271 8.29 17.31 34.16
C GLY A 271 9.69 16.84 34.52
N GLU A 272 10.70 17.66 34.23
CA GLU A 272 12.12 17.33 34.49
C GLU A 272 12.36 16.93 35.95
N GLU A 273 11.70 17.59 36.91
CA GLU A 273 11.88 17.31 38.34
C GLU A 273 11.14 16.06 38.84
N THR A 274 10.16 15.55 38.09
CA THR A 274 9.27 14.45 38.54
C THR A 274 9.34 13.20 37.69
N VAL A 275 10.02 13.23 36.55
CA VAL A 275 10.12 12.08 35.63
C VAL A 275 10.71 10.85 36.32
N ASP A 276 11.78 11.01 37.10
CA ASP A 276 12.42 9.89 37.79
C ASP A 276 11.48 9.22 38.80
N GLN A 277 10.78 10.02 39.61
CA GLN A 277 9.78 9.50 40.56
C GLN A 277 8.65 8.75 39.84
N MET A 278 8.25 9.22 38.67
CA MET A 278 7.20 8.59 37.87
C MET A 278 7.68 7.32 37.18
N LEU A 279 8.95 7.25 36.78
CA LEU A 279 9.58 6.03 36.30
C LEU A 279 9.67 4.99 37.43
N ASP A 280 10.13 5.38 38.62
CA ASP A 280 10.17 4.52 39.80
C ASP A 280 8.78 3.98 40.14
N PHE A 281 7.75 4.84 40.11
CA PHE A 281 6.38 4.42 40.34
C PHE A 281 5.90 3.43 39.28
N THR A 282 6.14 3.72 37.99
CA THR A 282 5.79 2.85 36.85
C THR A 282 6.42 1.47 37.00
N GLU A 283 7.69 1.41 37.37
CA GLU A 283 8.41 0.17 37.64
C GLU A 283 7.81 -0.57 38.86
N SER A 284 7.53 0.14 39.96
CA SER A 284 6.99 -0.45 41.20
C SER A 284 5.64 -1.14 41.01
N VAL A 285 4.81 -0.66 40.07
CA VAL A 285 3.52 -1.27 39.71
C VAL A 285 3.63 -2.30 38.56
N GLY A 286 4.84 -2.53 38.05
CA GLY A 286 5.13 -3.51 37.00
C GLY A 286 4.66 -3.11 35.61
N PHE A 287 4.45 -1.81 35.36
CA PHE A 287 4.00 -1.30 34.06
C PHE A 287 5.21 -1.04 33.16
N TYR A 288 5.01 -1.11 31.85
CA TYR A 288 6.15 -1.08 30.91
C TYR A 288 6.47 0.32 30.38
N SER A 289 5.51 1.23 30.37
CA SER A 289 5.72 2.57 29.81
C SER A 289 4.98 3.65 30.58
N LEU A 290 5.57 4.85 30.52
CA LEU A 290 5.04 6.10 31.05
C LEU A 290 4.77 7.04 29.87
N TYR A 291 3.54 7.50 29.74
CA TYR A 291 3.08 8.41 28.70
C TYR A 291 2.75 9.78 29.31
N HIS A 292 3.31 10.84 28.73
CA HIS A 292 3.01 12.20 29.13
C HIS A 292 1.70 12.69 28.50
N SER A 293 0.75 13.19 29.30
CA SER A 293 -0.58 13.55 28.80
C SER A 293 -0.65 14.84 27.99
N HIS A 294 0.42 15.64 27.95
CA HIS A 294 0.46 16.96 27.30
C HIS A 294 1.73 17.14 26.46
N PRO A 295 1.74 18.06 25.49
CA PRO A 295 3.00 18.48 24.87
C PRO A 295 3.88 19.21 25.89
N PHE A 296 5.20 19.05 25.78
CA PHE A 296 6.13 19.90 26.51
C PHE A 296 6.09 21.32 25.95
N SER A 297 6.19 22.33 26.82
CA SER A 297 6.22 23.75 26.42
C SER A 297 7.43 24.13 25.56
N ASN A 298 8.50 23.35 25.71
CA ASN A 298 9.79 23.49 25.08
C ASN A 298 10.26 22.09 24.69
N TRP A 299 10.18 21.77 23.40
CA TRP A 299 10.92 20.65 22.81
C TRP A 299 11.49 21.08 21.47
#